data_AF-A0A2R6EUK7-F1
#
_entry.id   AF-A0A2R6EUK7-F1
#
_cell.length_a   1.000
_cell.length_b   1.000
_cell.length_c   1.000
_cell.angle_alpha   90.00
_cell.angle_beta   90.00
_cell.angle_gamma   90.00
#
_symmetry.space_group_name_H-M   'P 1'
#
loop_
_entity.id
_entity.type
_entity.pdbx_description
1 polymer ?
#
loop_
_entity_poly.entity_id
_entity_poly.type
_entity_poly.pdbx_seq_one_letter_code
_entity_poly.pdbx_strand_id
1 'polypeptide(L)'
;MGDRYEAKSKPWRDEGTIRELYVERGRTLEEIGEELGCTSQTVRKWVDKHDIQQPVPPWQDETTLRELRSDGLSHAEIGHQLGCSSKTIGNWLDAFGMDTSRQTTDQPWHSDSRLRELYIEKELTIQETATELGCHWLTVRDWLDRHCIETRSRNPEPPEELLDATTLRRLYRAEGLSTYEIANQLGCAASTVHDYLRTHGIETRSVGSQTGELHHRWNGGFEPYYGKNWHEVRRRVLDRDNRTCQCCGVSEVDHQEQHGMQLDVHHRKPIRTFDEPEAANDPDNLVTLCRQCHNRVETEEKTA
;
A
#
# COMPACT_ATOMS: atom_id res chain seq x y z
N MET A 1 -24.97 -21.17 60.90
CA MET A 1 -24.06 -20.03 60.71
C MET A 1 -22.69 -20.62 60.43
N GLY A 2 -22.14 -20.34 59.25
CA GLY A 2 -21.25 -21.25 58.53
C GLY A 2 -19.81 -21.38 59.04
N ASP A 3 -19.27 -22.56 58.73
CA ASP A 3 -17.85 -22.85 58.59
C ASP A 3 -17.14 -21.77 57.78
N ARG A 4 -16.21 -21.07 58.42
CA ARG A 4 -15.19 -20.28 57.72
C ARG A 4 -13.95 -20.28 58.59
N TYR A 5 -13.05 -21.23 58.38
CA TYR A 5 -11.60 -21.05 58.33
C TYR A 5 -10.94 -22.42 58.03
N GLU A 6 -11.24 -22.99 56.87
CA GLU A 6 -10.31 -23.93 56.25
C GLU A 6 -9.05 -23.14 55.90
N ALA A 7 -7.95 -23.42 56.59
CA ALA A 7 -6.64 -22.88 56.26
C ALA A 7 -6.30 -23.31 54.83
N LYS A 8 -6.49 -22.41 53.85
CA LYS A 8 -6.06 -22.65 52.47
C LYS A 8 -4.58 -23.03 52.50
N SER A 9 -4.30 -24.31 52.28
CA SER A 9 -2.95 -24.81 52.04
C SER A 9 -2.31 -23.89 51.00
N LYS A 10 -1.08 -23.44 51.25
CA LYS A 10 -0.33 -22.55 50.36
C LYS A 10 0.73 -23.39 49.69
N PRO A 11 0.40 -24.12 48.61
CA PRO A 11 1.26 -25.18 48.08
C PRO A 11 2.55 -24.59 47.49
N TRP A 12 2.51 -23.34 47.04
CA TRP A 12 3.68 -22.56 46.60
C TRP A 12 4.68 -22.21 47.73
N ARG A 13 4.48 -22.68 48.96
CA ARG A 13 5.49 -22.59 50.03
C ARG A 13 6.28 -23.88 50.21
N ASP A 14 5.71 -24.98 49.74
CA ASP A 14 6.28 -26.31 49.87
C ASP A 14 7.42 -26.48 48.85
N GLU A 15 8.59 -26.87 49.36
CA GLU A 15 9.78 -27.04 48.54
C GLU A 15 9.62 -28.20 47.54
N GLY A 16 9.02 -29.31 47.97
CA GLY A 16 8.81 -30.49 47.13
C GLY A 16 7.91 -30.18 45.93
N THR A 17 6.80 -29.48 46.19
CA THR A 17 5.84 -29.04 45.16
C THR A 17 6.50 -28.12 44.14
N ILE A 18 7.28 -27.12 44.57
CA ILE A 18 7.96 -26.21 43.64
C ILE A 18 9.06 -26.95 42.87
N ARG A 19 9.83 -27.81 43.54
CA ARG A 19 10.92 -28.58 42.90
C ARG A 19 10.38 -29.53 41.84
N GLU A 20 9.31 -30.27 42.13
CA GLU A 20 8.66 -31.16 41.16
C GLU A 20 8.15 -30.36 39.96
N LEU A 21 7.39 -29.29 40.18
CA LEU A 21 6.80 -28.52 39.07
C LEU A 21 7.85 -27.78 38.23
N TYR A 22 8.88 -27.22 38.88
CA TYR A 22 9.86 -26.33 38.25
C TYR A 22 11.06 -27.08 37.65
N VAL A 23 11.55 -28.14 38.32
CA VAL A 23 12.75 -28.88 37.93
C VAL A 23 12.39 -30.16 37.17
N GLU A 24 11.45 -30.95 37.68
CA GLU A 24 11.13 -32.26 37.08
C GLU A 24 10.15 -32.12 35.91
N ARG A 25 9.10 -31.31 36.07
CA ARG A 25 8.09 -31.08 35.03
C ARG A 25 8.42 -29.90 34.11
N GLY A 26 9.48 -29.14 34.39
CA GLY A 26 9.98 -28.05 33.56
C GLY A 26 8.99 -26.92 33.32
N ARG A 27 7.99 -26.74 34.20
CA ARG A 27 6.98 -25.68 34.04
C ARG A 27 7.59 -24.30 34.26
N THR A 28 7.06 -23.31 33.55
CA THR A 28 7.40 -21.90 33.74
C THR A 28 6.83 -21.35 35.05
N LEU A 29 7.40 -20.26 35.55
CA LEU A 29 6.91 -19.60 36.78
C LEU A 29 5.47 -19.07 36.62
N GLU A 30 5.06 -18.70 35.40
CA GLU A 30 3.66 -18.37 35.10
C GLU A 30 2.75 -19.57 35.25
N GLU A 31 3.06 -20.70 34.59
CA GLU A 31 2.24 -21.91 34.65
C GLU A 31 2.12 -22.46 36.08
N ILE A 32 3.20 -22.41 36.87
CA ILE A 32 3.19 -22.81 38.28
C ILE A 32 2.34 -21.84 39.09
N GLY A 33 2.39 -20.55 38.78
CA GLY A 33 1.53 -19.55 39.40
C GLY A 33 0.05 -19.86 39.18
N GLU A 34 -0.33 -20.11 37.92
CA GLU A 34 -1.68 -20.48 37.54
C GLU A 34 -2.14 -21.79 38.20
N GLU A 35 -1.30 -22.84 38.16
CA GLU A 35 -1.60 -24.15 38.74
C GLU A 35 -1.79 -24.08 40.26
N LEU A 36 -0.97 -23.29 40.95
CA LEU A 36 -1.01 -23.17 42.42
C LEU A 36 -1.91 -22.03 42.92
N GLY A 37 -2.59 -21.30 42.03
CA GLY A 37 -3.46 -20.18 42.39
C GLY A 37 -2.72 -18.99 43.00
N CYS A 38 -1.51 -18.70 42.54
CA CYS A 38 -0.68 -17.58 43.00
C CYS A 38 -0.01 -16.84 41.83
N THR A 39 0.73 -15.77 42.12
CA THR A 39 1.44 -15.02 41.06
C THR A 39 2.79 -15.66 40.76
N SER A 40 3.30 -15.51 39.53
CA SER A 40 4.64 -15.96 39.15
C SER A 40 5.75 -15.35 40.03
N GLN A 41 5.56 -14.12 40.53
CA GLN A 41 6.46 -13.49 41.51
C GLN A 41 6.45 -14.19 42.87
N THR A 42 5.28 -14.70 43.29
CA THR A 42 5.17 -15.51 44.51
C THR A 42 5.97 -16.79 44.35
N VAL A 43 5.82 -17.48 43.22
CA VAL A 43 6.59 -18.71 42.92
C VAL A 43 8.10 -18.40 42.92
N ARG A 44 8.53 -17.36 42.20
CA ARG A 44 9.94 -16.93 42.17
C ARG A 44 10.52 -16.70 43.56
N LYS A 45 9.80 -15.99 44.42
CA LYS A 45 10.24 -15.74 45.80
C LYS A 45 10.53 -17.03 46.57
N TRP A 46 9.76 -18.09 46.33
CA TRP A 46 9.94 -19.37 47.02
C TRP A 46 10.97 -20.28 46.33
N VAL A 47 11.12 -20.19 45.01
CA VAL A 47 12.26 -20.76 44.27
C VAL A 47 13.57 -20.21 44.84
N ASP A 48 13.70 -18.88 44.96
CA ASP A 48 14.88 -18.21 45.50
C ASP A 48 15.13 -18.58 46.97
N LYS A 49 14.06 -18.62 47.78
CA LYS A 49 14.15 -18.94 49.21
C LYS A 49 14.60 -20.38 49.46
N HIS A 50 14.26 -21.30 48.56
CA HIS A 50 14.62 -22.72 48.64
C HIS A 50 15.86 -23.07 47.83
N ASP A 51 16.53 -22.07 47.23
CA ASP A 51 17.71 -22.24 46.36
C ASP A 51 17.49 -23.29 45.25
N ILE A 52 16.29 -23.29 44.66
CA ILE A 52 15.93 -24.23 43.60
C ILE A 52 16.46 -23.69 42.27
N GLN A 53 17.56 -24.27 41.81
CA GLN A 53 18.14 -23.95 40.50
C GLN A 53 17.30 -24.56 39.38
N GLN A 54 17.05 -23.81 38.29
CA GLN A 54 16.49 -24.43 37.08
C GLN A 54 17.48 -25.43 36.49
N PRO A 55 16.99 -26.52 35.86
CA PRO A 55 17.79 -27.26 34.91
C PRO A 55 18.36 -26.28 33.89
N VAL A 56 19.67 -26.38 33.60
CA VAL A 56 20.32 -25.54 32.60
C VAL A 56 19.51 -25.64 31.31
N PRO A 57 18.92 -24.54 30.81
CA PRO A 57 18.09 -24.61 29.63
C PRO A 57 18.87 -25.18 28.45
N PRO A 58 18.26 -25.98 27.56
CA PRO A 58 18.97 -26.67 26.47
C PRO A 58 19.78 -25.72 25.57
N TRP A 59 19.34 -24.47 25.42
CA TRP A 59 20.02 -23.46 24.63
C TRP A 59 21.22 -22.80 25.33
N GLN A 60 21.52 -23.15 26.58
CA GLN A 60 22.74 -22.74 27.29
C GLN A 60 23.82 -23.84 27.25
N ASP A 61 23.55 -24.97 26.60
CA ASP A 61 24.55 -25.99 26.34
C ASP A 61 25.18 -25.76 24.96
N GLU A 62 26.49 -25.50 24.97
CA GLU A 62 27.29 -25.29 23.77
C GLU A 62 27.21 -26.49 22.82
N THR A 63 27.20 -27.72 23.35
CA THR A 63 27.20 -28.92 22.50
C THR A 63 25.88 -29.08 21.76
N THR A 64 24.75 -28.93 22.47
CA THR A 64 23.40 -28.90 21.88
C THR A 64 23.26 -27.84 20.77
N LEU A 65 23.69 -26.60 21.01
CA LEU A 65 23.58 -25.54 19.99
C LEU A 65 24.49 -25.80 18.77
N ARG A 66 25.68 -26.39 18.99
CA ARG A 66 26.62 -26.71 17.91
C ARG A 66 26.07 -27.83 17.01
N GLU A 67 25.46 -28.86 17.58
CA GLU A 67 24.82 -29.95 16.84
C GLU A 67 23.66 -29.42 15.99
N LEU A 68 22.74 -28.66 16.59
CA LEU A 68 21.58 -28.10 15.88
C LEU A 68 21.99 -27.13 14.75
N ARG A 69 23.10 -26.40 14.92
CA ARG A 69 23.67 -25.57 13.85
C ARG A 69 24.36 -26.39 12.76
N SER A 70 25.02 -27.49 13.12
CA SER A 70 25.61 -28.44 12.15
C SER A 70 24.53 -29.11 11.29
N ASP A 71 23.35 -29.33 11.85
CA ASP A 71 22.17 -29.86 11.14
C ASP A 71 21.52 -28.82 10.21
N GLY A 72 22.04 -27.59 10.16
CA GLY A 72 21.62 -26.54 9.23
C GLY A 72 20.39 -25.75 9.67
N LEU A 73 19.93 -25.90 10.92
CA LEU A 73 18.76 -25.18 11.40
C LEU A 73 19.06 -23.68 11.58
N SER A 74 18.09 -22.85 11.20
CA SER A 74 18.11 -21.41 11.46
C SER A 74 17.85 -21.09 12.93
N HIS A 75 18.22 -19.88 13.37
CA HIS A 75 17.93 -19.41 14.74
C HIS A 75 16.43 -19.52 15.12
N ALA A 76 15.54 -19.36 14.13
CA ALA A 76 14.10 -19.45 14.35
C ALA A 76 13.64 -20.89 14.56
N GLU A 77 14.17 -21.84 13.78
CA GLU A 77 13.86 -23.26 13.91
C GLU A 77 14.42 -23.83 15.21
N ILE A 78 15.66 -23.47 15.57
CA ILE A 78 16.26 -23.83 16.87
C ILE A 78 15.43 -23.26 18.02
N GLY A 79 15.01 -21.99 17.91
CA GLY A 79 14.15 -21.35 18.92
C GLY A 79 12.84 -22.11 19.10
N HIS A 80 12.15 -22.44 18.01
CA HIS A 80 10.92 -23.23 18.05
C HIS A 80 11.13 -24.61 18.68
N GLN A 81 12.19 -25.31 18.28
CA GLN A 81 12.49 -26.66 18.77
C GLN A 81 12.84 -26.68 20.27
N LEU A 82 13.55 -25.66 20.75
CA LEU A 82 13.96 -25.55 22.15
C LEU A 82 12.97 -24.73 23.01
N GLY A 83 11.85 -24.28 22.45
CA GLY A 83 10.84 -23.52 23.17
C GLY A 83 11.29 -22.12 23.62
N CYS A 84 12.19 -21.47 22.88
CA CYS A 84 12.69 -20.14 23.18
C CYS A 84 12.68 -19.20 21.97
N SER A 85 12.97 -17.91 22.18
CA SER A 85 12.99 -16.95 21.08
C SER A 85 14.23 -17.12 20.20
N SER A 86 14.10 -16.82 18.90
CA SER A 86 15.24 -16.80 17.97
C SER A 86 16.37 -15.87 18.43
N LYS A 87 16.02 -14.78 19.14
CA LYS A 87 16.97 -13.85 19.76
C LYS A 87 17.72 -14.48 20.93
N THR A 88 17.05 -15.34 21.71
CA THR A 88 17.70 -16.10 22.79
C THR A 88 18.79 -17.00 22.22
N ILE A 89 18.49 -17.72 21.14
CA ILE A 89 19.47 -18.56 20.45
C ILE A 89 20.63 -17.73 19.91
N GLY A 90 20.36 -16.62 19.23
CA GLY A 90 21.41 -15.73 18.72
C GLY A 90 22.36 -15.24 19.81
N ASN A 91 21.83 -14.78 20.94
CA ASN A 91 22.64 -14.31 22.07
C ASN A 91 23.56 -15.40 22.64
N TRP A 92 23.09 -16.64 22.74
CA TRP A 92 23.88 -17.75 23.27
C TRP A 92 24.92 -18.26 22.27
N LEU A 93 24.60 -18.30 20.98
CA LEU A 93 25.58 -18.57 19.93
C LEU A 93 26.70 -17.52 19.92
N ASP A 94 26.37 -16.24 20.05
CA ASP A 94 27.36 -15.16 20.19
C ASP A 94 28.21 -15.33 21.47
N ALA A 95 27.59 -15.69 22.59
CA ALA A 95 28.28 -15.93 23.86
C ALA A 95 29.27 -17.12 23.79
N PHE A 96 28.97 -18.13 22.98
CA PHE A 96 29.88 -19.25 22.70
C PHE A 96 30.89 -18.97 21.57
N GLY A 97 30.86 -17.77 20.97
CA GLY A 97 31.72 -17.43 19.84
C GLY A 97 31.42 -18.24 18.57
N MET A 98 30.19 -18.73 18.44
CA MET A 98 29.73 -19.43 17.24
C MET A 98 29.31 -18.42 16.18
N ASP A 99 29.47 -18.81 14.90
CA ASP A 99 29.07 -17.96 13.79
C ASP A 99 27.55 -17.78 13.75
N THR A 100 27.10 -16.56 14.08
CA THR A 100 25.70 -16.13 14.01
C THR A 100 25.35 -15.50 12.67
N SER A 101 26.27 -15.48 11.71
CA SER A 101 26.00 -15.01 10.37
C SER A 101 24.80 -15.75 9.79
N ARG A 102 23.93 -15.00 9.09
CA ARG A 102 22.92 -15.64 8.25
C ARG A 102 23.70 -16.48 7.25
N GLN A 103 23.60 -17.81 7.33
CA GLN A 103 23.99 -18.66 6.23
C GLN A 103 23.15 -18.19 5.02
N THR A 104 23.79 -17.44 4.13
CA THR A 104 23.20 -17.15 2.82
C THR A 104 23.20 -18.49 2.13
N THR A 105 22.05 -19.15 2.10
CA THR A 105 21.87 -20.33 1.26
C THR A 105 22.35 -19.97 -0.14
N ASP A 106 23.21 -20.80 -0.73
CA ASP A 106 23.74 -20.52 -2.06
C ASP A 106 22.59 -20.61 -3.06
N GLN A 107 22.09 -19.45 -3.48
CA GLN A 107 20.93 -19.37 -4.34
C GLN A 107 21.38 -19.38 -5.80
N PRO A 108 20.61 -19.97 -6.72
CA PRO A 108 20.98 -20.09 -8.13
C PRO A 108 21.37 -18.78 -8.83
N TRP A 109 20.84 -17.63 -8.38
CA TRP A 109 21.12 -16.30 -8.93
C TRP A 109 22.38 -15.64 -8.36
N HIS A 110 23.09 -16.26 -7.41
CA HIS A 110 24.40 -15.76 -6.95
C HIS A 110 25.53 -16.04 -7.96
N SER A 111 25.35 -17.01 -8.87
CA SER A 111 26.36 -17.42 -9.84
C SER A 111 26.42 -16.49 -11.05
N ASP A 112 27.56 -15.81 -11.24
CA ASP A 112 27.87 -14.99 -12.42
C ASP A 112 27.70 -15.80 -13.71
N SER A 113 28.32 -16.98 -13.78
CA SER A 113 28.29 -17.81 -14.99
C SER A 113 26.86 -18.23 -15.35
N ARG A 114 26.02 -18.55 -14.35
CA ARG A 114 24.63 -18.91 -14.58
C ARG A 114 23.82 -17.72 -15.08
N LEU A 115 24.05 -16.52 -14.53
CA LEU A 115 23.39 -15.31 -15.00
C LEU A 115 23.82 -14.94 -16.42
N ARG A 116 25.10 -15.10 -16.78
CA ARG A 116 25.59 -14.88 -18.15
C ARG A 116 25.00 -15.87 -19.14
N GLU A 117 24.98 -17.16 -18.80
CA GLU A 117 24.35 -18.20 -19.62
C GLU A 117 22.87 -17.85 -19.91
N LEU A 118 22.09 -17.51 -18.87
CA LEU A 118 20.67 -17.23 -19.04
C LEU A 118 20.40 -15.91 -19.75
N TYR A 119 21.10 -14.83 -19.37
CA TYR A 119 20.79 -13.48 -19.83
C TYR A 119 21.48 -13.10 -21.15
N ILE A 120 22.74 -13.52 -21.34
CA ILE A 120 23.54 -13.20 -22.53
C ILE A 120 23.42 -14.32 -23.56
N GLU A 121 23.76 -15.56 -23.20
CA GLU A 121 23.85 -16.65 -24.18
C GLU A 121 22.47 -17.15 -24.65
N LYS A 122 21.52 -17.27 -23.72
CA LYS A 122 20.13 -17.66 -24.02
C LYS A 122 19.20 -16.46 -24.26
N GLU A 123 19.73 -15.24 -24.15
CA GLU A 123 19.03 -13.98 -24.40
C GLU A 123 17.70 -13.82 -23.62
N LEU A 124 17.54 -14.49 -22.47
CA LEU A 124 16.33 -14.41 -21.65
C LEU A 124 16.19 -13.05 -20.97
N THR A 125 14.97 -12.51 -20.97
CA THR A 125 14.68 -11.23 -20.28
C THR A 125 14.90 -11.37 -18.77
N ILE A 126 15.12 -10.26 -18.06
CA ILE A 126 15.26 -10.28 -16.59
C ILE A 126 14.09 -11.02 -15.92
N GLN A 127 12.88 -10.91 -16.49
CA GLN A 127 11.68 -11.58 -16.00
C GLN A 127 11.70 -13.10 -16.26
N GLU A 128 12.12 -13.53 -17.45
CA GLU A 128 12.25 -14.95 -17.78
C GLU A 128 13.39 -15.60 -16.99
N THR A 129 14.54 -14.92 -16.87
CA THR A 129 15.65 -15.36 -16.01
C THR A 129 15.21 -15.50 -14.56
N ALA A 130 14.39 -14.58 -14.05
CA ALA A 130 13.88 -14.66 -12.68
C ALA A 130 12.91 -15.83 -12.49
N THR A 131 12.05 -16.07 -13.48
CA THR A 131 11.13 -17.21 -13.51
C THR A 131 11.90 -18.53 -13.50
N GLU A 132 12.92 -18.64 -14.36
CA GLU A 132 13.80 -19.81 -14.46
C GLU A 132 14.58 -20.07 -13.16
N LEU A 133 15.01 -19.02 -12.47
CA LEU A 133 15.76 -19.12 -11.21
C LEU A 133 14.86 -19.18 -9.96
N GLY A 134 13.54 -19.14 -10.13
CA GLY A 134 12.57 -19.17 -9.02
C GLY A 134 12.66 -17.97 -8.08
N CYS A 135 13.06 -16.79 -8.58
CA CYS A 135 13.24 -15.59 -7.77
C CYS A 135 12.50 -14.37 -8.34
N HIS A 136 12.54 -13.26 -7.60
CA HIS A 136 11.93 -12.02 -8.06
C HIS A 136 12.85 -11.31 -9.06
N TRP A 137 12.28 -10.66 -10.09
CA TRP A 137 13.06 -10.01 -11.16
C TRP A 137 14.03 -8.91 -10.69
N LEU A 138 13.69 -8.20 -9.61
CA LEU A 138 14.61 -7.24 -8.98
C LEU A 138 15.88 -7.95 -8.47
N THR A 139 15.74 -9.17 -7.94
CA THR A 139 16.87 -9.96 -7.47
C THR A 139 17.84 -10.25 -8.62
N VAL A 140 17.32 -10.68 -9.78
CA VAL A 140 18.16 -10.88 -10.97
C VAL A 140 18.84 -9.59 -11.39
N ARG A 141 18.11 -8.47 -11.47
CA ARG A 141 18.67 -7.17 -11.83
C ARG A 141 19.81 -6.75 -10.90
N ASP A 142 19.60 -6.87 -9.59
CA ASP A 142 20.58 -6.47 -8.59
C ASP A 142 21.84 -7.38 -8.64
N TRP A 143 21.69 -8.66 -8.99
CA TRP A 143 22.82 -9.57 -9.16
C TRP A 143 23.54 -9.43 -10.50
N LEU A 144 22.84 -9.06 -11.59
CA LEU A 144 23.48 -8.64 -12.83
C LEU A 144 24.37 -7.41 -12.59
N ASP A 145 23.88 -6.42 -11.83
CA ASP A 145 24.65 -5.22 -11.44
C ASP A 145 25.88 -5.58 -10.58
N ARG A 146 25.72 -6.42 -9.55
CA ARG A 146 26.82 -6.88 -8.69
C ARG A 146 27.94 -7.61 -9.43
N HIS A 147 27.58 -8.36 -10.46
CA HIS A 147 28.53 -9.08 -11.32
C HIS A 147 29.02 -8.26 -12.51
N CYS A 148 28.64 -6.99 -12.58
CA CYS A 148 28.97 -6.09 -13.68
C CYS A 148 28.57 -6.68 -15.05
N ILE A 149 27.42 -7.36 -15.12
CA ILE A 149 26.85 -7.87 -16.35
C ILE A 149 26.01 -6.74 -16.96
N GLU A 150 26.45 -6.24 -18.11
CA GLU A 150 25.79 -5.13 -18.80
C GLU A 150 24.35 -5.51 -19.17
N THR A 151 23.39 -4.76 -18.63
CA THR A 151 21.98 -4.98 -18.95
C THR A 151 21.66 -4.33 -20.29
N ARG A 152 21.02 -5.08 -21.20
CA ARG A 152 20.48 -4.53 -22.44
C ARG A 152 19.59 -3.33 -22.13
N SER A 153 19.97 -2.18 -22.68
CA SER A 153 19.23 -0.94 -22.51
C SER A 153 17.82 -1.11 -23.09
N ARG A 154 16.82 -0.60 -22.39
CA ARG A 154 15.40 -0.75 -22.79
C ARG A 154 15.08 -0.07 -24.13
N ASN A 155 16.00 0.77 -24.61
CA ASN A 155 15.88 1.54 -25.83
C ASN A 155 17.24 1.59 -26.54
N PRO A 156 17.51 0.71 -27.53
CA PRO A 156 18.86 0.48 -28.04
C PRO A 156 19.41 1.66 -28.85
N GLU A 157 18.56 2.41 -29.56
CA GLU A 157 18.95 3.63 -30.27
C GLU A 157 17.88 4.72 -30.07
N PRO A 158 18.11 5.69 -29.19
CA PRO A 158 17.21 6.85 -29.04
C PRO A 158 17.28 7.74 -30.29
N PRO A 159 16.18 8.39 -30.69
CA PRO A 159 16.20 9.40 -31.75
C PRO A 159 17.25 10.49 -31.49
N GLU A 160 17.98 10.93 -32.52
CA GLU A 160 19.06 11.92 -32.42
C GLU A 160 18.56 13.25 -31.82
N GLU A 161 17.32 13.61 -32.11
CA GLU A 161 16.64 14.81 -31.61
C GLU A 161 16.42 14.78 -30.08
N LEU A 162 16.43 13.60 -29.45
CA LEU A 162 16.40 13.47 -27.99
C LEU A 162 17.80 13.60 -27.37
N LEU A 163 18.85 13.31 -28.13
CA LEU A 163 20.25 13.48 -27.69
C LEU A 163 20.64 14.95 -27.67
N ASP A 164 20.14 15.75 -28.62
CA ASP A 164 20.35 17.21 -28.63
C ASP A 164 19.40 17.93 -27.65
N ALA A 165 19.97 18.38 -26.52
CA ALA A 165 19.27 19.17 -25.52
C ALA A 165 18.61 20.45 -26.08
N THR A 166 19.19 21.05 -27.12
CA THR A 166 18.67 22.27 -27.75
C THR A 166 17.39 21.98 -28.51
N THR A 167 17.41 20.94 -29.34
CA THR A 167 16.24 20.47 -30.08
C THR A 167 15.14 20.01 -29.14
N LEU A 168 15.45 19.17 -28.15
CA LEU A 168 14.45 18.69 -27.21
C LEU A 168 13.82 19.83 -26.39
N ARG A 169 14.62 20.83 -25.97
CA ARG A 169 14.12 22.01 -25.27
C ARG A 169 13.21 22.85 -26.17
N ARG A 170 13.56 23.05 -27.43
CA ARG A 170 12.72 23.76 -28.41
C ARG A 170 11.36 23.05 -28.57
N LEU A 171 11.37 21.75 -28.87
CA LEU A 171 10.14 20.96 -29.05
C LEU A 171 9.24 21.02 -27.81
N TYR A 172 9.80 20.84 -26.62
CA TYR A 172 9.03 20.75 -25.39
C TYR A 172 8.60 22.12 -24.80
N ARG A 173 9.48 23.11 -24.78
CA ARG A 173 9.22 24.42 -24.15
C ARG A 173 8.77 25.50 -25.12
N ALA A 174 9.42 25.61 -26.29
CA ALA A 174 9.12 26.69 -27.24
C ALA A 174 7.90 26.36 -28.10
N GLU A 175 7.82 25.12 -28.60
CA GLU A 175 6.70 24.65 -29.43
C GLU A 175 5.56 24.08 -28.60
N GLY A 176 5.77 23.85 -27.29
CA GLY A 176 4.73 23.43 -26.34
C GLY A 176 4.27 21.97 -26.49
N LEU A 177 4.98 21.16 -27.28
CA LEU A 177 4.59 19.77 -27.52
C LEU A 177 4.64 18.93 -26.24
N SER A 178 3.74 17.97 -26.14
CA SER A 178 3.72 16.95 -25.09
C SER A 178 4.77 15.87 -25.32
N THR A 179 5.13 15.18 -24.23
CA THR A 179 6.00 13.99 -24.32
C THR A 179 5.42 12.92 -25.25
N TYR A 180 4.09 12.88 -25.43
CA TYR A 180 3.41 11.98 -26.35
C TYR A 180 3.51 12.44 -27.81
N GLU A 181 3.33 13.73 -28.07
CA GLU A 181 3.46 14.28 -29.43
C GLU A 181 4.89 14.17 -29.94
N ILE A 182 5.87 14.51 -29.10
CA ILE A 182 7.29 14.34 -29.41
C ILE A 182 7.61 12.86 -29.65
N ALA A 183 7.10 11.97 -28.80
CA ALA A 183 7.30 10.53 -28.96
C ALA A 183 6.72 9.99 -30.27
N ASN A 184 5.51 10.43 -30.64
CA ASN A 184 4.86 10.05 -31.89
C ASN A 184 5.60 10.60 -33.11
N GLN A 185 6.11 11.84 -33.04
CA GLN A 185 6.91 12.43 -34.11
C GLN A 185 8.24 11.70 -34.31
N LEU A 186 8.89 11.31 -33.22
CA LEU A 186 10.22 10.69 -33.25
C LEU A 186 10.19 9.15 -33.25
N GLY A 187 9.00 8.53 -33.31
CA GLY A 187 8.85 7.07 -33.35
C GLY A 187 9.37 6.36 -32.11
N CYS A 188 9.26 6.96 -30.92
CA CYS A 188 9.73 6.38 -29.66
C CYS A 188 8.63 6.36 -28.58
N ALA A 189 8.95 5.86 -27.38
CA ALA A 189 8.01 5.87 -26.26
C ALA A 189 8.00 7.23 -25.54
N ALA A 190 6.83 7.67 -25.06
CA ALA A 190 6.71 8.91 -24.27
C ALA A 190 7.56 8.90 -22.98
N SER A 191 7.80 7.72 -22.40
CA SER A 191 8.72 7.52 -21.28
C SER A 191 10.16 7.83 -21.67
N THR A 192 10.59 7.45 -22.88
CA THR A 192 11.92 7.77 -23.41
C THR A 192 12.10 9.29 -23.48
N VAL A 193 11.13 10.02 -24.07
CA VAL A 193 11.18 11.47 -24.13
C VAL A 193 11.26 12.09 -22.72
N HIS A 194 10.47 11.58 -21.78
CA HIS A 194 10.49 12.04 -20.39
C HIS A 194 11.86 11.81 -19.71
N ASP A 195 12.48 10.64 -19.92
CA ASP A 195 13.81 10.34 -19.40
C ASP A 195 14.86 11.30 -19.96
N TYR A 196 14.82 11.62 -21.26
CA TYR A 196 15.74 12.59 -21.88
C TYR A 196 15.52 14.03 -21.43
N LEU A 197 14.28 14.45 -21.16
CA LEU A 197 14.01 15.75 -20.55
C LEU A 197 14.70 15.86 -19.17
N ARG A 198 14.64 14.79 -18.37
CA ARG A 198 15.33 14.72 -17.07
C ARG A 198 16.84 14.72 -17.24
N THR A 199 17.38 13.90 -18.15
CA THR A 199 18.83 13.80 -18.42
C THR A 199 19.43 15.14 -18.82
N HIS A 200 18.73 15.93 -19.64
CA HIS A 200 19.17 17.26 -20.08
C HIS A 200 18.83 18.39 -19.09
N GLY A 201 18.27 18.08 -17.92
CA GLY A 201 17.87 19.06 -16.92
C GLY A 201 16.81 20.04 -17.43
N ILE A 202 15.99 19.64 -18.40
CA ILE A 202 14.88 20.44 -18.92
C ILE A 202 13.74 20.28 -17.93
N GLU A 203 13.43 21.35 -17.20
CA GLU A 203 12.31 21.37 -16.28
C GLU A 203 11.03 20.89 -16.99
N THR A 204 10.39 19.87 -16.41
CA THR A 204 9.13 19.33 -16.93
C THR A 204 7.95 20.08 -16.31
N ARG A 205 6.84 20.15 -17.04
CA ARG A 205 5.59 20.74 -16.54
C ARG A 205 5.15 20.01 -15.26
N SER A 206 4.66 20.75 -14.25
CA SER A 206 4.20 20.15 -13.00
C SER A 206 3.14 19.08 -13.26
N VAL A 207 3.33 17.89 -12.68
CA VAL A 207 2.38 16.77 -12.72
C VAL A 207 1.12 17.09 -11.91
N GLY A 208 0.30 17.96 -12.46
CA GLY A 208 -1.15 17.97 -12.25
C GLY A 208 -1.74 17.74 -13.63
N SER A 209 -2.63 16.75 -13.76
CA SER A 209 -3.34 16.46 -15.02
C SER A 209 -3.77 17.78 -15.66
N GLN A 210 -3.14 18.15 -16.78
CA GLN A 210 -3.55 19.34 -17.51
C GLN A 210 -5.02 19.14 -17.83
N THR A 211 -5.91 19.99 -17.32
CA THR A 211 -7.35 19.88 -17.56
C THR A 211 -7.72 20.61 -18.84
N GLY A 212 -8.70 20.10 -19.59
CA GLY A 212 -9.21 20.78 -20.78
C GLY A 212 -8.26 20.70 -21.98
N GLU A 213 -8.26 21.75 -22.81
CA GLU A 213 -7.55 21.89 -24.09
C GLU A 213 -6.06 21.51 -24.06
N LEU A 214 -5.43 21.60 -22.89
CA LEU A 214 -4.02 21.32 -22.71
C LEU A 214 -3.71 19.82 -22.52
N HIS A 215 -4.72 18.95 -22.37
CA HIS A 215 -4.53 17.51 -22.24
C HIS A 215 -4.45 16.84 -23.62
N HIS A 216 -3.42 16.06 -23.91
CA HIS A 216 -3.27 15.32 -25.19
C HIS A 216 -4.40 14.31 -25.52
N ARG A 217 -5.27 13.99 -24.55
CA ARG A 217 -6.50 13.19 -24.75
C ARG A 217 -7.78 14.03 -24.80
N TRP A 218 -7.67 15.35 -24.83
CA TRP A 218 -8.83 16.24 -24.85
C TRP A 218 -9.42 16.28 -26.25
N ASN A 219 -10.71 15.97 -26.35
CA ASN A 219 -11.47 15.95 -27.59
C ASN A 219 -12.69 16.89 -27.46
N GLY A 220 -12.44 18.21 -27.42
CA GLY A 220 -13.49 19.23 -27.47
C GLY A 220 -14.18 19.60 -26.15
N GLY A 221 -13.88 18.91 -25.04
CA GLY A 221 -14.54 19.18 -23.76
C GLY A 221 -15.97 18.64 -23.68
N PHE A 222 -16.64 18.86 -22.55
CA PHE A 222 -18.01 18.42 -22.31
C PHE A 222 -18.99 19.33 -23.06
N GLU A 223 -19.63 18.83 -24.12
CA GLU A 223 -20.82 19.47 -24.68
C GLU A 223 -21.96 19.32 -23.67
N PRO A 224 -22.57 20.41 -23.17
CA PRO A 224 -23.60 20.31 -22.15
C PRO A 224 -24.76 19.44 -22.64
N TYR A 225 -25.01 18.34 -21.92
CA TYR A 225 -26.16 17.44 -22.14
C TYR A 225 -27.52 18.18 -22.26
N TYR A 226 -27.58 19.41 -21.75
CA TYR A 226 -28.75 20.27 -21.70
C TYR A 226 -28.88 21.25 -22.87
N GLY A 227 -28.04 21.17 -23.90
CA GLY A 227 -28.10 22.08 -25.05
C GLY A 227 -27.44 23.44 -24.83
N LYS A 228 -27.25 24.20 -25.92
CA LYS A 228 -26.43 25.42 -25.93
C LYS A 228 -27.07 26.59 -25.18
N ASN A 229 -28.40 26.62 -25.06
CA ASN A 229 -29.14 27.69 -24.39
C ASN A 229 -29.28 27.50 -22.86
N TRP A 230 -28.81 26.38 -22.29
CA TRP A 230 -29.07 26.03 -20.89
C TRP A 230 -28.64 27.09 -19.89
N HIS A 231 -27.44 27.66 -20.04
CA HIS A 231 -26.92 28.66 -19.09
C HIS A 231 -27.77 29.93 -19.05
N GLU A 232 -28.29 30.37 -20.20
CA GLU A 232 -29.17 31.53 -20.31
C GLU A 232 -30.53 31.24 -19.69
N VAL A 233 -31.14 30.11 -20.06
CA VAL A 233 -32.45 29.69 -19.54
C VAL A 233 -32.39 29.46 -18.03
N ARG A 234 -31.36 28.77 -17.53
CA ARG A 234 -31.16 28.53 -16.08
C ARG A 234 -31.15 29.84 -15.31
N ARG A 235 -30.40 30.85 -15.79
CA ARG A 235 -30.35 32.17 -15.15
C ARG A 235 -31.73 32.83 -15.13
N ARG A 236 -32.44 32.80 -16.27
CA ARG A 236 -33.78 33.36 -16.39
C ARG A 236 -34.78 32.71 -15.43
N VAL A 237 -34.70 31.39 -15.25
CA VAL A 237 -35.58 30.65 -14.31
C VAL A 237 -35.24 30.97 -12.85
N LEU A 238 -33.96 31.03 -12.49
CA LEU A 238 -33.54 31.45 -11.16
C LEU A 238 -34.01 32.87 -10.84
N ASP A 239 -33.85 33.81 -11.79
CA ASP A 239 -34.28 35.20 -11.61
C ASP A 239 -35.82 35.33 -11.56
N ARG A 240 -36.56 34.55 -12.37
CA ARG A 240 -38.04 34.44 -12.31
C ARG A 240 -38.50 33.99 -10.93
N ASP A 241 -37.83 33.00 -10.38
CA ASP A 241 -38.16 32.38 -9.09
C ASP A 241 -37.60 33.19 -7.90
N ASN A 242 -37.14 34.43 -8.15
CA ASN A 242 -36.50 35.32 -7.19
C ASN A 242 -35.37 34.64 -6.39
N ARG A 243 -34.68 33.68 -7.02
CA ARG A 243 -33.65 32.82 -6.41
C ARG A 243 -34.12 32.17 -5.11
N THR A 244 -35.38 31.72 -5.10
CA THR A 244 -35.98 30.98 -3.98
C THR A 244 -36.46 29.61 -4.46
N CYS A 245 -36.28 28.60 -3.61
CA CYS A 245 -36.83 27.28 -3.87
C CYS A 245 -38.36 27.37 -3.95
N GLN A 246 -38.94 26.98 -5.09
CA GLN A 246 -40.39 27.05 -5.32
C GLN A 246 -41.18 25.98 -4.55
N CYS A 247 -40.50 25.14 -3.76
CA CYS A 247 -41.13 24.11 -2.94
C CYS A 247 -41.09 24.42 -1.44
N CYS A 248 -39.94 24.81 -0.89
CA CYS A 248 -39.79 25.10 0.54
C CYS A 248 -39.53 26.58 0.87
N GLY A 249 -39.31 27.44 -0.13
CA GLY A 249 -39.11 28.88 0.06
C GLY A 249 -37.71 29.31 0.48
N VAL A 250 -36.75 28.39 0.69
CA VAL A 250 -35.37 28.77 1.06
C VAL A 250 -34.74 29.64 -0.03
N SER A 251 -34.06 30.71 0.36
CA SER A 251 -33.34 31.58 -0.56
C SER A 251 -32.02 30.93 -1.01
N GLU A 252 -31.50 31.33 -2.16
CA GLU A 252 -30.19 30.88 -2.63
C GLU A 252 -29.07 31.28 -1.67
N VAL A 253 -29.18 32.46 -1.02
CA VAL A 253 -28.21 32.92 -0.02
C VAL A 253 -28.19 31.95 1.17
N ASP A 254 -29.35 31.68 1.77
CA ASP A 254 -29.45 30.77 2.92
C ASP A 254 -28.99 29.35 2.54
N HIS A 255 -29.37 28.87 1.35
CA HIS A 255 -28.97 27.54 0.87
C HIS A 255 -27.45 27.46 0.62
N GLN A 256 -26.85 28.49 0.02
CA GLN A 256 -25.42 28.58 -0.21
C GLN A 256 -24.64 28.63 1.11
N GLU A 257 -25.12 29.36 2.11
CA GLU A 257 -24.52 29.41 3.44
C GLU A 257 -24.60 28.06 4.16
N GLN A 258 -25.74 27.38 4.07
CA GLN A 258 -25.96 26.10 4.76
C GLN A 258 -25.31 24.89 4.08
N HIS A 259 -25.22 24.90 2.76
CA HIS A 259 -24.85 23.72 1.97
C HIS A 259 -23.68 23.95 1.01
N GLY A 260 -23.15 25.16 0.90
CA GLY A 260 -22.02 25.49 0.04
C GLY A 260 -22.34 25.41 -1.47
N MET A 261 -23.62 25.36 -1.85
CA MET A 261 -24.05 25.19 -3.24
C MET A 261 -25.28 26.03 -3.59
N GLN A 262 -25.41 26.38 -4.86
CA GLN A 262 -26.53 27.14 -5.41
C GLN A 262 -27.81 26.30 -5.49
N LEU A 263 -28.93 26.95 -5.80
CA LEU A 263 -30.17 26.24 -6.12
C LEU A 263 -30.07 25.51 -7.46
N ASP A 264 -30.74 24.36 -7.54
CA ASP A 264 -30.85 23.55 -8.76
C ASP A 264 -32.05 24.05 -9.59
N VAL A 265 -31.97 23.90 -10.92
CA VAL A 265 -33.12 24.10 -11.83
C VAL A 265 -33.48 22.73 -12.39
N HIS A 266 -34.68 22.28 -12.09
CA HIS A 266 -35.18 20.95 -12.39
C HIS A 266 -36.15 20.95 -13.58
N HIS A 267 -36.03 19.97 -14.47
CA HIS A 267 -36.98 19.73 -15.55
C HIS A 267 -38.19 18.91 -15.07
N ARG A 268 -39.40 19.46 -15.17
CA ARG A 268 -40.66 18.78 -14.80
C ARG A 268 -41.00 17.62 -15.72
N LYS A 269 -40.63 17.72 -17.00
CA LYS A 269 -40.61 16.63 -17.97
C LYS A 269 -39.16 16.33 -18.26
N PRO A 270 -38.68 15.09 -18.02
CA PRO A 270 -37.28 14.74 -18.20
C PRO A 270 -36.78 15.04 -19.61
N ILE A 271 -35.59 15.63 -19.73
CA ILE A 271 -34.98 16.01 -21.02
C ILE A 271 -34.93 14.86 -22.06
N ARG A 272 -34.79 13.61 -21.60
CA ARG A 272 -34.82 12.40 -22.43
C ARG A 272 -36.15 12.16 -23.18
N THR A 273 -37.22 12.88 -22.84
CA THR A 273 -38.52 12.76 -23.52
C THR A 273 -38.67 13.74 -24.70
N PHE A 274 -37.62 14.50 -25.01
CA PHE A 274 -37.60 15.49 -26.09
C PHE A 274 -36.55 15.10 -27.14
N ASP A 275 -36.83 15.39 -28.41
CA ASP A 275 -35.92 15.10 -29.52
C ASP A 275 -34.68 16.03 -29.52
N GLU A 276 -34.86 17.27 -29.07
CA GLU A 276 -33.80 18.27 -28.94
C GLU A 276 -33.69 18.77 -27.48
N PRO A 277 -32.48 18.81 -26.88
CA PRO A 277 -32.25 19.32 -25.52
C PRO A 277 -32.83 20.72 -25.26
N GLU A 278 -32.69 21.62 -26.24
CA GLU A 278 -33.18 22.99 -26.19
C GLU A 278 -34.70 23.07 -26.05
N ALA A 279 -35.45 22.09 -26.57
CA ALA A 279 -36.90 22.02 -26.45
C ALA A 279 -37.35 21.65 -25.02
N ALA A 280 -36.52 20.90 -24.28
CA ALA A 280 -36.78 20.63 -22.87
C ALA A 280 -36.57 21.87 -21.98
N ASN A 281 -35.82 22.86 -22.45
CA ASN A 281 -35.47 24.09 -21.71
C ASN A 281 -36.54 25.18 -21.81
N ASP A 282 -37.80 24.82 -22.03
CA ASP A 282 -38.91 25.74 -21.88
C ASP A 282 -39.02 26.19 -20.40
N PRO A 283 -39.06 27.49 -20.07
CA PRO A 283 -39.21 27.95 -18.70
C PRO A 283 -40.40 27.33 -17.94
N ASP A 284 -41.49 26.98 -18.62
CA ASP A 284 -42.66 26.33 -18.01
C ASP A 284 -42.37 24.87 -17.64
N ASN A 285 -41.41 24.23 -18.33
CA ASN A 285 -40.88 22.92 -18.00
C ASN A 285 -39.84 22.98 -16.86
N LEU A 286 -39.48 24.16 -16.34
CA LEU A 286 -38.40 24.33 -15.39
C LEU A 286 -38.86 24.92 -14.05
N VAL A 287 -38.24 24.44 -12.96
CA VAL A 287 -38.52 24.91 -11.60
C VAL A 287 -37.26 24.99 -10.75
N THR A 288 -37.10 26.10 -10.02
CA THR A 288 -35.99 26.26 -9.06
C THR A 288 -36.27 25.49 -7.77
N LEU A 289 -35.35 24.61 -7.37
CA LEU A 289 -35.45 23.79 -6.17
C LEU A 289 -34.14 23.78 -5.38
N CYS A 290 -34.22 23.68 -4.05
CA CYS A 290 -33.06 23.36 -3.22
C CYS A 290 -32.68 21.89 -3.37
N ARG A 291 -31.47 21.51 -2.93
CA ARG A 291 -30.95 20.15 -3.12
C ARG A 291 -31.87 19.07 -2.54
N GLN A 292 -32.46 19.34 -1.38
CA GLN A 292 -33.39 18.40 -0.73
C GLN A 292 -34.69 18.24 -1.51
N CYS A 293 -35.31 19.35 -1.93
CA CYS A 293 -36.55 19.30 -2.72
C CYS A 293 -36.31 18.68 -4.10
N HIS A 294 -35.17 18.96 -4.73
CA HIS A 294 -34.75 18.36 -5.99
C HIS A 294 -34.69 16.83 -5.90
N ASN A 295 -33.99 16.31 -4.88
CA ASN A 295 -33.87 14.88 -4.67
C ASN A 295 -35.21 14.19 -4.40
N ARG A 296 -36.14 14.87 -3.69
CA ARG A 296 -37.49 14.33 -3.46
C ARG A 296 -38.26 14.17 -4.76
N VAL A 297 -38.27 15.20 -5.61
CA VAL A 297 -38.98 15.16 -6.90
C VAL A 297 -38.38 14.07 -7.80
N GLU A 298 -37.05 13.98 -7.90
CA GLU A 298 -36.41 12.91 -8.69
C GLU A 298 -36.75 11.49 -8.19
N THR A 299 -37.00 11.32 -6.89
CA THR A 299 -37.35 10.03 -6.31
C THR A 299 -38.79 9.66 -6.66
N GLU A 300 -39.72 10.62 -6.55
CA GLU A 300 -41.13 10.43 -6.92
C GLU A 300 -41.29 10.08 -8.41
N GLU A 301 -40.55 10.76 -9.30
CA GLU A 301 -40.55 10.50 -10.75
C GLU A 301 -40.01 9.12 -11.15
N LYS A 302 -39.14 8.51 -10.33
CA LYS A 302 -38.61 7.16 -10.58
C LYS A 302 -39.55 6.05 -10.11
N THR A 303 -40.47 6.38 -9.20
CA THR A 303 -41.42 5.42 -8.60
C THR A 303 -42.82 5.47 -9.21
N ALA A 304 -43.09 6.45 -10.07
CA ALA A 304 -44.35 6.63 -10.80
C ALA A 304 -44.27 6.01 -12.21
#